data_AF-A0A822DDF0-F1
#
_entry.id   AF-A0A822DDF0-F1
#
_cell.length_a   1.000
_cell.length_b   1.000
_cell.length_c   1.000
_cell.angle_alpha   90.00
_cell.angle_beta   90.00
_cell.angle_gamma   90.00
#
_symmetry.space_group_name_H-M   'P 1'
#
loop_
_entity.id
_entity.type
_entity.pdbx_description
1 polymer ?
#
loop_
_entity_poly.entity_id
_entity_poly.type
_entity_poly.pdbx_seq_one_letter_code
_entity_poly.pdbx_strand_id
1 'polypeptide(L)'
;MAAKSGARRKLALVIGIGKYEHCDELQNPENDANEMSSTLESIGFTVETRLHLKRVDMRHAIIDFEESIKPDDMVLFYFAGHGIQWE
;
A
#
# COMPACT_ATOMS: atom_id res chain seq x y z
N MET A 1 -4.27 -12.28 32.06
CA MET A 1 -5.64 -12.10 31.51
C MET A 1 -5.59 -12.48 30.05
N ALA A 2 -6.40 -13.45 29.62
CA ALA A 2 -6.44 -13.85 28.22
C ALA A 2 -7.11 -12.75 27.39
N ALA A 3 -6.42 -12.24 26.38
CA ALA A 3 -7.00 -11.30 25.43
C ALA A 3 -8.17 -11.98 24.72
N LYS A 4 -9.33 -11.32 24.73
CA LYS A 4 -10.50 -11.70 23.95
C LYS A 4 -10.08 -11.64 22.48
N SER A 5 -10.04 -12.76 21.76
CA SER A 5 -9.62 -12.77 20.35
C SER A 5 -10.70 -12.15 19.47
N GLY A 6 -10.81 -10.82 19.50
CA GLY A 6 -11.44 -10.07 18.43
C GLY A 6 -10.68 -10.36 17.13
N ALA A 7 -11.40 -10.47 16.02
CA ALA A 7 -10.77 -10.63 14.72
C ALA A 7 -9.77 -9.48 14.51
N ARG A 8 -8.48 -9.83 14.31
CA ARG A 8 -7.42 -8.87 14.00
C ARG A 8 -7.81 -8.12 12.72
N ARG A 9 -7.86 -6.78 12.77
CA ARG A 9 -8.09 -5.99 11.55
C ARG A 9 -6.90 -6.19 10.61
N LYS A 10 -7.18 -6.27 9.32
CA LYS A 10 -6.16 -6.37 8.28
C LYS A 10 -6.22 -5.09 7.47
N LEU A 11 -5.15 -4.31 7.46
CA LEU A 11 -5.05 -3.03 6.76
C LEU A 11 -3.96 -3.15 5.70
N ALA A 12 -4.19 -2.61 4.51
CA ALA A 12 -3.16 -2.53 3.48
C ALA A 12 -3.10 -1.16 2.82
N LEU A 13 -1.89 -0.69 2.54
CA LEU A 13 -1.63 0.44 1.65
C LEU A 13 -0.93 -0.10 0.41
N VAL A 14 -1.55 0.12 -0.76
CA VAL A 14 -1.08 -0.36 -2.06
C VAL A 14 -0.81 0.86 -2.95
N ILE A 15 0.44 1.00 -3.38
CA ILE A 15 0.88 2.12 -4.21
C ILE A 15 1.41 1.61 -5.55
N GLY A 16 0.86 2.11 -6.66
CA GLY A 16 1.34 1.85 -8.02
C GLY A 16 1.75 3.13 -8.72
N ILE A 17 3.02 3.26 -9.12
CA ILE A 17 3.52 4.44 -9.86
C ILE A 17 4.14 3.98 -11.16
N GLY A 18 3.49 4.32 -12.28
CA GLY A 18 3.97 4.02 -13.62
C GLY A 18 4.22 5.27 -14.48
N LYS A 19 3.55 6.39 -14.18
CA LYS A 19 3.63 7.65 -14.94
C LYS A 19 4.61 8.60 -14.28
N TYR A 20 5.90 8.49 -14.65
CA TYR A 20 6.96 9.35 -14.13
C TYR A 20 7.20 10.54 -15.04
N GLU A 21 7.41 11.73 -14.47
CA GLU A 21 7.64 12.97 -15.24
C GLU A 21 9.05 13.05 -15.86
N HIS A 22 10.02 12.29 -15.34
CA HIS A 22 11.46 12.46 -15.65
C HIS A 22 12.19 11.16 -15.98
N CYS A 23 11.50 10.05 -16.14
CA CYS A 23 12.07 8.77 -16.58
C CYS A 23 11.02 7.95 -17.34
N ASP A 24 11.46 6.83 -17.92
CA ASP A 24 10.59 5.97 -18.70
C ASP A 24 9.40 5.47 -17.88
N GLU A 25 8.22 5.53 -18.51
CA GLU A 25 6.99 5.03 -17.94
C GLU A 25 7.02 3.51 -17.80
N LEU A 26 6.38 3.02 -16.75
CA LEU A 26 6.16 1.59 -16.52
C LEU A 26 4.68 1.28 -16.78
N GLN A 27 4.41 0.29 -17.64
CA GLN A 27 3.04 -0.08 -18.01
C GLN A 27 2.30 -0.88 -16.93
N ASN A 28 3.04 -1.65 -16.12
CA ASN A 28 2.46 -2.64 -15.21
C ASN A 28 2.07 -2.13 -13.81
N PRO A 29 2.74 -1.13 -13.18
CA PRO A 29 2.47 -0.78 -11.78
C PRO A 29 1.02 -0.47 -11.43
N GLU A 30 0.26 0.10 -12.35
CA GLU A 30 -1.17 0.36 -12.16
C GLU A 30 -1.97 -0.95 -12.13
N ASN A 31 -1.70 -1.87 -13.05
CA ASN A 31 -2.34 -3.19 -13.09
C ASN A 31 -1.95 -4.01 -11.85
N ASP A 32 -0.67 -4.03 -11.51
CA ASP A 32 -0.13 -4.78 -10.36
C ASP A 32 -0.77 -4.28 -9.05
N ALA A 33 -0.89 -2.96 -8.88
CA ALA A 33 -1.57 -2.37 -7.73
C ALA A 33 -3.05 -2.76 -7.67
N ASN A 34 -3.77 -2.69 -8.79
CA ASN A 34 -5.20 -3.04 -8.83
C ASN A 34 -5.44 -4.53 -8.54
N GLU A 35 -4.61 -5.42 -9.09
CA GLU A 35 -4.68 -6.87 -8.84
C GLU A 35 -4.34 -7.20 -7.39
N MET A 36 -3.31 -6.56 -6.83
CA MET A 36 -2.94 -6.74 -5.43
C MET A 36 -4.05 -6.26 -4.49
N SER A 37 -4.64 -5.08 -4.75
CA SER A 37 -5.76 -4.58 -3.96
C SER A 37 -6.95 -5.54 -3.97
N SER A 38 -7.35 -6.01 -5.16
CA SER A 38 -8.45 -6.97 -5.30
C SER A 38 -8.17 -8.29 -4.56
N THR A 39 -6.93 -8.78 -4.64
CA THR A 39 -6.50 -10.01 -3.96
C THR A 39 -6.53 -9.84 -2.44
N LEU A 40 -6.03 -8.72 -1.92
CA LEU A 40 -5.99 -8.42 -0.49
C LEU A 40 -7.40 -8.21 0.08
N GLU A 41 -8.26 -7.50 -0.64
CA GLU A 41 -9.68 -7.35 -0.29
C GLU A 41 -10.37 -8.72 -0.19
N SER A 42 -10.10 -9.64 -1.14
CA SER A 42 -10.70 -10.97 -1.14
C SER A 42 -10.35 -11.83 0.09
N ILE A 43 -9.23 -11.54 0.76
CA ILE A 43 -8.79 -12.24 1.99
C ILE A 43 -9.00 -11.41 3.26
N GLY A 44 -9.79 -10.34 3.17
CA GLY A 44 -10.32 -9.56 4.29
C GLY A 44 -9.45 -8.39 4.73
N PHE A 45 -8.57 -7.87 3.86
CA PHE A 45 -7.93 -6.58 4.11
C PHE A 45 -8.89 -5.43 3.78
N THR A 46 -8.83 -4.38 4.59
CA THR A 46 -9.26 -3.04 4.18
C THR A 46 -8.09 -2.39 3.47
N VAL A 47 -8.24 -2.13 2.16
CA VAL A 47 -7.15 -1.68 1.30
C VAL A 47 -7.32 -0.21 0.94
N GLU A 48 -6.26 0.56 1.11
CA GLU A 48 -6.08 1.89 0.55
C GLU A 48 -5.20 1.78 -0.71
N THR A 49 -5.79 2.01 -1.88
CA THR A 49 -5.04 2.05 -3.16
C THR A 49 -4.72 3.49 -3.54
N ARG A 50 -3.47 3.75 -3.96
CA ARG A 50 -3.03 5.04 -4.50
C ARG A 50 -2.21 4.83 -5.78
N LEU A 51 -2.46 5.64 -6.78
CA LEU A 51 -1.82 5.52 -8.09
C LEU A 51 -1.13 6.83 -8.48
N HIS A 52 0.04 6.72 -9.10
CA HIS A 52 0.80 7.82 -9.71
C HIS A 52 1.01 9.03 -8.77
N LEU A 53 1.23 8.75 -7.48
CA LEU A 53 1.50 9.78 -6.48
C LEU A 53 2.81 10.50 -6.75
N LYS A 54 2.84 11.81 -6.52
CA LYS A 54 4.11 12.52 -6.39
C LYS A 54 4.75 12.18 -5.05
N ARG A 55 6.06 12.45 -4.92
CA ARG A 55 6.83 12.13 -3.71
C ARG A 55 6.22 12.70 -2.41
N VAL A 56 5.69 13.91 -2.47
CA VAL A 56 5.05 14.55 -1.29
C VAL A 56 3.77 13.81 -0.91
N ASP A 57 2.93 13.48 -1.89
CA ASP A 57 1.67 12.78 -1.65
C ASP A 57 1.89 11.35 -1.17
N MET A 58 2.93 10.66 -1.68
CA MET A 58 3.33 9.34 -1.19
C MET A 58 3.74 9.41 0.29
N ARG A 59 4.49 10.44 0.69
CA ARG A 59 4.86 10.64 2.10
C ARG A 59 3.62 10.85 2.97
N HIS A 60 2.67 11.67 2.53
CA HIS A 60 1.42 11.88 3.27
C HIS A 60 0.59 10.60 3.36
N ALA A 61 0.42 9.85 2.27
CA ALA A 61 -0.31 8.58 2.29
C ALA A 61 0.29 7.58 3.28
N ILE A 62 1.62 7.51 3.40
CA ILE A 62 2.28 6.65 4.38
C ILE A 62 2.00 7.11 5.81
N ILE A 63 2.06 8.43 6.08
CA ILE A 63 1.79 9.00 7.41
C ILE A 63 0.31 8.76 7.80
N ASP A 64 -0.62 9.10 6.91
CA ASP A 64 -2.05 8.93 7.15
C ASP A 64 -2.40 7.45 7.38
N PHE A 65 -1.76 6.54 6.63
CA PHE A 65 -1.92 5.12 6.83
C PHE A 65 -1.34 4.65 8.18
N GLU A 66 -0.16 5.13 8.56
CA GLU A 66 0.46 4.86 9.86
C GLU A 66 -0.46 5.27 11.03
N GLU A 67 -1.06 6.47 10.94
CA GLU A 67 -1.99 6.99 11.95
C GLU A 67 -3.28 6.16 12.09
N SER A 68 -3.64 5.37 11.07
CA SER A 68 -4.81 4.49 11.09
C SER A 68 -4.59 3.17 11.84
N ILE A 69 -3.31 2.80 12.06
CA ILE A 69 -2.89 1.54 12.65
C ILE A 69 -3.10 1.56 14.17
N LYS A 70 -3.63 0.46 14.70
CA LYS A 70 -3.82 0.23 16.14
C LYS A 70 -3.02 -0.99 16.60
N PRO A 71 -2.74 -1.11 17.91
CA PRO A 71 -2.19 -2.34 18.46
C PRO A 71 -2.97 -3.57 17.98
N ASP A 72 -2.24 -4.64 17.71
CA ASP A 72 -2.74 -5.91 17.18
C ASP A 72 -3.24 -5.93 15.73
N ASP A 73 -3.21 -4.83 14.97
CA ASP A 73 -3.54 -4.86 13.53
C ASP A 73 -2.51 -5.67 12.71
N MET A 74 -2.99 -6.35 11.66
CA MET A 74 -2.15 -6.89 10.60
C MET A 74 -2.03 -5.82 9.52
N VAL A 75 -0.82 -5.40 9.20
CA VAL A 75 -0.57 -4.32 8.26
C VAL A 75 0.27 -4.85 7.11
N LEU A 76 -0.12 -4.50 5.88
CA LEU A 76 0.65 -4.77 4.67
C LEU A 76 0.89 -3.48 3.90
N PHE A 77 2.11 -3.30 3.41
CA PHE A 77 2.43 -2.24 2.47
C PHE A 77 2.91 -2.89 1.17
N TYR A 78 2.35 -2.47 0.04
CA TYR A 78 2.74 -2.91 -1.29
C TYR A 78 3.10 -1.71 -2.15
N PHE A 79 4.19 -1.81 -2.90
CA PHE A 79 4.65 -0.79 -3.82
C PHE A 79 5.07 -1.43 -5.14
N ALA A 80 4.52 -0.92 -6.24
CA ALA A 80 4.96 -1.20 -7.60
C ALA A 80 5.41 0.10 -8.28
N GLY A 81 6.63 0.12 -8.83
CA GLY A 81 7.22 1.29 -9.48
C GLY A 81 8.75 1.21 -9.52
N HIS A 82 9.41 2.29 -9.94
CA HIS A 82 10.87 2.41 -9.89
C HIS A 82 11.37 2.41 -8.44
N GLY A 83 12.28 1.49 -8.14
CA GLY A 83 13.04 1.42 -6.89
C GLY A 83 14.53 1.42 -7.19
N ILE A 84 15.31 2.13 -6.38
CA ILE A 84 16.77 2.17 -6.51
C ILE A 84 17.36 1.76 -5.16
N GLN A 85 18.27 0.79 -5.17
CA GLN A 85 19.05 0.39 -4.01
C GLN A 85 20.51 0.66 -4.30
N TRP A 86 21.21 1.29 -3.35
CA TRP A 86 22.63 1.57 -3.44
C TRP A 86 23.30 0.67 -2.39
N GLU A 87 24.36 -0.04 -2.78
CA GLU A 87 25.20 -0.87 -1.89
C GLU A 87 26.31 -0.04 -1.24
#